data_AF-A0A951N582-F1
#
_entry.id   AF-A0A951N582-F1
#
_cell.length_a   1.000
_cell.length_b   1.000
_cell.length_c   1.000
_cell.angle_alpha   90.00
_cell.angle_beta   90.00
_cell.angle_gamma   90.00
#
_symmetry.space_group_name_H-M   'P 1'
#
loop_
_entity.id
_entity.type
_entity.pdbx_description
1 polymer ?
#
loop_
_entity_poly.entity_id
_entity_poly.type
_entity_poly.pdbx_seq_one_letter_code
_entity_poly.pdbx_strand_id
1 'polypeptide(L)'
;MILFTSDHACHFRTRNAEYKRSCHDASIRVPTAFCGLNFEGGQAREMVSLVDLSPCLLGGASICHPKSNDGPLALLMEAGSV
;
A
#
# COMPACT_ATOMS: atom_id res chain seq x y z
N MET A 1 -3.39 11.93 9.89
CA MET A 1 -3.27 10.83 8.92
C MET A 1 -3.48 9.52 9.64
N ILE A 2 -4.24 8.60 9.07
CA ILE A 2 -4.35 7.21 9.50
C ILE A 2 -4.02 6.34 8.30
N LEU A 3 -3.13 5.38 8.49
CA LEU A 3 -2.83 4.30 7.54
C LEU A 3 -3.23 2.97 8.20
N PHE A 4 -4.11 2.23 7.54
CA PHE A 4 -4.45 0.86 7.88
C PHE A 4 -3.84 -0.07 6.83
N THR A 5 -3.03 -1.04 7.24
CA THR A 5 -2.45 -2.04 6.34
C THR A 5 -2.04 -3.32 7.08
N SER A 6 -1.51 -4.30 6.36
CA SER A 6 -0.90 -5.53 6.89
C SER A 6 0.44 -5.80 6.19
N ASP A 7 1.36 -6.46 6.87
CA ASP A 7 2.64 -6.89 6.29
C ASP A 7 2.43 -7.98 5.22
N HIS A 8 1.54 -8.93 5.51
CA HIS A 8 1.22 -10.06 4.64
C HIS A 8 -0.23 -10.50 4.82
N ALA A 9 -0.71 -11.34 3.88
CA ALA A 9 -1.98 -12.04 4.00
C ALA A 9 -1.77 -13.51 4.38
N CYS A 10 -2.88 -14.24 4.53
CA CYS A 10 -2.90 -15.64 4.91
C CYS A 10 -3.98 -16.35 4.12
N HIS A 11 -3.63 -17.44 3.45
CA HIS A 11 -4.60 -18.26 2.74
C HIS A 11 -5.24 -19.34 3.63
N PHE A 12 -4.96 -19.33 4.93
CA PHE A 12 -5.55 -20.23 5.92
C PHE A 12 -5.46 -21.73 5.55
N ARG A 13 -4.30 -22.19 5.04
CA ARG A 13 -4.10 -23.59 4.62
C ARG A 13 -5.05 -24.11 3.53
N THR A 14 -5.73 -23.23 2.78
CA THR A 14 -6.62 -23.61 1.67
C THR A 14 -5.92 -23.96 0.35
N ARG A 15 -4.58 -23.96 0.30
CA ARG A 15 -3.79 -24.18 -0.93
C ARG A 15 -2.65 -25.17 -0.71
N ASN A 16 -1.80 -24.91 0.27
CA ASN A 16 -0.75 -25.81 0.72
C ASN A 16 -0.93 -26.10 2.22
N ALA A 17 -0.09 -26.98 2.79
CA ALA A 17 -0.08 -27.31 4.21
C ALA A 17 0.52 -26.19 5.12
N GLU A 18 0.52 -24.95 4.63
CA GLU A 18 1.07 -23.77 5.31
C GLU A 18 0.08 -22.59 5.34
N TYR A 19 0.40 -21.50 6.05
CA TYR A 19 -0.49 -20.33 6.19
C TYR A 19 -0.15 -19.21 5.22
N LYS A 20 1.15 -18.98 4.98
CA LYS A 20 1.71 -17.93 4.14
C LYS A 20 2.91 -18.49 3.35
N ARG A 21 3.82 -17.63 2.88
CA ARG A 21 5.02 -18.01 2.09
C ARG A 21 4.69 -18.72 0.77
N SER A 22 3.77 -18.12 0.01
CA SER A 22 3.39 -18.57 -1.33
C SER A 22 3.06 -17.35 -2.20
N CYS A 23 3.19 -17.46 -3.51
CA CYS A 23 2.83 -16.39 -4.45
C CYS A 23 1.32 -16.32 -4.76
N HIS A 24 0.46 -17.02 -4.02
CA HIS A 24 -0.98 -16.91 -4.19
C HIS A 24 -1.49 -15.55 -3.72
N ASP A 25 -2.47 -14.99 -4.42
CA ASP A 25 -3.13 -13.72 -4.05
C ASP A 25 -3.54 -13.68 -2.58
N ALA A 26 -4.10 -14.79 -2.06
CA ALA A 26 -4.51 -14.90 -0.67
C ALA A 26 -3.36 -14.81 0.36
N SER A 27 -2.09 -14.85 -0.07
CA SER A 27 -0.90 -14.66 0.76
C SER A 27 -0.21 -13.31 0.55
N ILE A 28 -0.46 -12.63 -0.58
CA ILE A 28 0.27 -11.41 -0.97
C ILE A 28 -0.62 -10.15 -1.07
N ARG A 29 -1.94 -10.30 -1.23
CA ARG A 29 -2.87 -9.17 -1.32
C ARG A 29 -3.33 -8.78 0.08
N VAL A 30 -2.89 -7.62 0.54
CA VAL A 30 -3.23 -7.05 1.85
C VAL A 30 -4.24 -5.91 1.71
N PRO A 31 -5.15 -5.73 2.69
CA PRO A 31 -5.96 -4.51 2.73
C PRO A 31 -5.06 -3.32 3.03
N THR A 32 -5.28 -2.21 2.34
CA THR A 32 -4.57 -0.95 2.59
C THR A 32 -5.55 0.21 2.41
N ALA A 33 -5.62 1.10 3.39
CA ALA A 33 -6.48 2.28 3.36
C ALA A 33 -5.81 3.48 4.03
N PHE A 34 -6.06 4.66 3.48
CA PHE A 34 -5.60 5.95 4.01
C PHE A 34 -6.79 6.81 4.42
N CYS A 35 -6.63 7.60 5.47
CA CYS A 35 -7.57 8.63 5.87
C CYS A 35 -6.81 9.90 6.30
N GLY A 36 -7.21 11.05 5.76
CA GLY A 36 -6.43 12.29 5.82
C GLY A 36 -5.42 12.39 4.66
N LEU A 37 -4.46 13.32 4.70
CA LEU A 37 -3.51 13.58 3.58
C LEU A 37 -4.15 14.17 2.30
N ASN A 38 -5.23 14.95 2.43
CA ASN A 38 -6.02 15.45 1.30
C ASN A 38 -6.71 14.36 0.46
N PHE A 39 -6.80 13.13 0.97
CA PHE A 39 -7.68 12.11 0.39
C PHE A 39 -9.12 12.40 0.80
N GLU A 40 -9.97 12.69 -0.19
CA GLU A 40 -11.41 12.95 -0.02
C GLU A 40 -12.24 11.65 -0.19
N GLY A 41 -11.62 10.55 -0.61
CA GLY A 41 -12.25 9.26 -0.77
C GLY A 41 -11.55 8.41 -1.82
N GLY A 42 -12.30 7.51 -2.46
CA GLY A 42 -11.84 6.81 -3.66
C GLY A 42 -11.18 5.45 -3.46
N GLN A 43 -10.76 4.87 -4.59
CA GLN A 43 -10.13 3.56 -4.65
C GLN A 43 -9.07 3.53 -5.76
N ALA A 44 -7.83 3.21 -5.40
CA ALA A 44 -6.79 2.89 -6.37
C ALA A 44 -7.11 1.57 -7.08
N ARG A 45 -7.16 1.58 -8.41
CA ARG A 45 -7.42 0.38 -9.24
C ARG A 45 -6.13 -0.33 -9.68
N GLU A 46 -5.02 0.37 -9.61
CA GLU A 46 -3.69 -0.14 -9.93
C GLU A 46 -3.09 -0.96 -8.78
N MET A 47 -2.14 -1.82 -9.13
CA MET A 47 -1.37 -2.55 -8.12
C MET A 47 -0.34 -1.62 -7.51
N VAL A 48 -0.44 -1.46 -6.19
CA VAL A 48 0.54 -0.77 -5.35
C VAL A 48 1.21 -1.78 -4.43
N SER A 49 2.43 -1.46 -3.98
CA SER A 49 3.24 -2.30 -3.13
C SER A 49 3.42 -1.69 -1.74
N LEU A 50 3.70 -2.53 -0.74
CA LEU A 50 4.03 -2.08 0.61
C LEU A 50 5.26 -1.17 0.66
N VAL A 51 6.19 -1.33 -0.29
CA VAL A 51 7.38 -0.46 -0.38
C VAL A 51 7.00 0.98 -0.74
N ASP A 52 5.87 1.18 -1.40
CA ASP A 52 5.40 2.51 -1.81
C ASP A 52 4.78 3.28 -0.63
N LEU A 53 4.50 2.62 0.49
CA LEU A 53 3.92 3.27 1.68
C LEU A 53 4.90 4.25 2.33
N SER A 54 6.19 3.89 2.43
CA SER A 54 7.20 4.74 3.05
C SER A 54 7.35 6.11 2.36
N PRO A 55 7.64 6.21 1.04
CA PRO A 55 7.71 7.49 0.34
C PRO A 55 6.39 8.25 0.38
N CYS A 56 5.24 7.57 0.27
CA CYS A 56 3.90 8.14 0.39
C CYS A 56 3.69 8.86 1.75
N LEU A 57 4.05 8.20 2.86
CA LEU A 57 3.96 8.79 4.20
C LEU A 57 4.90 9.99 4.40
N LEU A 58 6.12 9.90 3.88
CA LEU A 58 7.11 10.97 3.97
C LEU A 58 6.68 12.20 3.15
N GLY A 59 6.23 11.99 1.91
CA GLY A 59 5.70 13.04 1.05
C GLY A 59 4.48 13.73 1.66
N GLY A 60 3.53 12.97 2.21
CA GLY A 60 2.37 13.53 2.91
C GLY A 60 2.69 14.26 4.23
N ALA A 61 3.86 14.01 4.82
CA ALA A 61 4.37 14.73 5.98
C ALA A 61 5.32 15.88 5.60
N SER A 62 5.50 16.17 4.30
CA SER A 62 6.46 17.15 3.78
C SER A 62 7.91 16.87 4.19
N ILE A 63 8.29 15.60 4.33
CA ILE A 63 9.64 15.15 4.67
C ILE A 63 10.35 14.72 3.39
N CYS A 64 11.53 15.30 3.12
CA CYS A 64 12.33 14.93 1.96
C CYS A 64 12.80 13.47 2.01
N HIS A 65 12.71 12.77 0.88
CA HIS A 65 13.27 11.44 0.66
C HIS A 65 13.92 11.34 -0.73
N PRO A 66 14.79 10.34 -0.98
CA PRO A 66 15.31 10.08 -2.31
C PRO A 66 14.18 9.77 -3.30
N LYS A 67 14.20 10.41 -4.48
CA LYS A 67 13.23 10.16 -5.57
C LYS A 67 13.27 8.73 -6.10
N SER A 68 14.38 8.02 -5.91
CA SER A 68 14.50 6.60 -6.25
C SER A 68 13.55 5.70 -5.46
N ASN A 69 12.99 6.21 -4.37
CA ASN A 69 12.06 5.47 -3.53
C ASN A 69 10.62 5.59 -4.02
N ASP A 70 10.33 6.49 -4.97
CA ASP A 70 8.97 6.79 -5.40
C ASP A 70 8.41 5.65 -6.25
N GLY A 71 7.36 5.03 -5.73
CA GLY A 71 6.56 4.04 -6.44
C GLY A 71 5.23 4.61 -6.94
N PRO A 72 4.40 3.78 -7.58
CA PRO A 72 3.11 4.18 -8.14
C PRO A 72 2.20 4.93 -7.14
N LEU A 73 2.23 4.54 -5.87
CA LEU A 73 1.42 5.19 -4.83
C LEU A 73 1.83 6.65 -4.53
N ALA A 74 3.12 6.98 -4.65
CA ALA A 74 3.58 8.35 -4.46
C ALA A 74 3.06 9.27 -5.59
N LEU A 75 2.99 8.75 -6.82
CA LEU A 75 2.40 9.46 -7.97
C LEU A 75 0.90 9.70 -7.80
N LEU A 76 0.17 8.75 -7.21
CA LEU A 76 -1.27 8.93 -6.91
C LEU A 76 -1.52 10.10 -5.95
N MET A 77 -0.58 10.41 -5.05
CA MET A 77 -0.68 11.55 -4.15
C MET A 77 -0.44 12.89 -4.84
N GLU A 78 0.51 12.95 -5.77
CA GLU A 78 0.78 14.18 -6.54
C GLU A 78 -0.34 14.53 -7.51
N ALA A 79 -1.08 13.53 -8.00
CA ALA A 79 -2.16 13.71 -8.96
C ALA A 79 -3.45 14.34 -8.38
N GLY A 80 -3.55 14.51 -7.06
CA GLY A 80 -4.67 15.22 -6.41
C GLY A 80 -6.06 14.66 -6.74
N SER A 81 -6.19 13.36 -6.98
CA SER A 81 -7.47 12.76 -7.40
C SER A 81 -7.58 11.29 -6.98
N VAL A 82 -8.12 11.06 -5.78
CA VAL A 82 -8.90 9.87 -5.44
C VAL A 82 -10.05 10.28 -4.53
#